data_AF-A0A7S1L8Y4-F1
#
_entry.id   AF-A0A7S1L8Y4-F1
#
_cell.length_a   1.000
_cell.length_b   1.000
_cell.length_c   1.000
_cell.angle_alpha   90.00
_cell.angle_beta   90.00
_cell.angle_gamma   90.00
#
_symmetry.space_group_name_H-M   'P 1'
#
loop_
_entity.id
_entity.type
_entity.pdbx_description
1 polymer ?
#
loop_
_entity_poly.entity_id
_entity_poly.type
_entity_poly.pdbx_seq_one_letter_code
_entity_poly.pdbx_strand_id
1 'polypeptide(L)'
;FLACKSPPLYHSGSVFAVGSYSAVAFNASTGAVLWSQRNTLNNFNGVIAFDSLNGNIVFMANGNGFVVSALDARTGAIRWQHSLNTWAQAGNPESIAVGDNHVYVPNANGTVAALHASTGALDWA
;
A
#
# COMPACT_ATOMS: atom_id res chain seq x y z
N PHE A 1 -0.44 -21.29 4.06
CA PHE A 1 -0.91 -20.34 5.08
C PHE A 1 -1.00 -18.97 4.45
N LEU A 2 -2.22 -18.44 4.26
CA LEU A 2 -2.46 -17.08 3.76
C LEU A 2 -2.39 -16.12 4.95
N ALA A 3 -1.20 -15.67 5.31
CA ALA A 3 -1.03 -14.70 6.38
C ALA A 3 -1.20 -13.28 5.82
N CYS A 4 -2.15 -12.50 6.34
CA CYS A 4 -2.09 -11.04 6.22
C CYS A 4 -0.81 -10.58 6.93
N LYS A 5 0.19 -10.12 6.17
CA LYS A 5 1.50 -9.73 6.71
C LYS A 5 1.47 -8.41 7.49
N SER A 6 0.49 -7.56 7.22
CA SER A 6 0.40 -6.24 7.84
C SER A 6 -0.75 -6.19 8.86
N PRO A 7 -0.53 -5.62 10.06
CA PRO A 7 -1.64 -5.29 10.95
C PRO A 7 -2.57 -4.28 10.27
N PRO A 8 -3.87 -4.28 10.63
CA PRO A 8 -4.78 -3.24 10.17
C PRO A 8 -4.33 -1.87 10.68
N LEU A 9 -4.62 -0.83 9.90
CA LEU A 9 -4.29 0.57 10.19
C LEU A 9 -5.54 1.29 10.67
N TYR A 10 -5.45 2.03 11.78
CA TYR A 10 -6.51 2.92 12.23
C TYR A 10 -6.17 4.37 11.91
N HIS A 11 -7.11 5.11 11.32
CA HIS A 11 -6.99 6.56 11.18
C HIS A 11 -8.38 7.22 11.11
N SER A 12 -8.59 8.27 11.90
CA SER A 12 -9.76 9.15 11.85
C SER A 12 -11.12 8.44 11.80
N GLY A 13 -11.32 7.43 12.66
CA GLY A 13 -12.58 6.67 12.74
C GLY A 13 -12.75 5.58 11.69
N SER A 14 -11.72 5.32 10.88
CA SER A 14 -11.69 4.23 9.90
C SER A 14 -10.61 3.20 10.25
N VAL A 15 -10.90 1.93 10.00
CA VAL A 15 -9.91 0.84 10.03
C VAL A 15 -9.68 0.37 8.60
N PHE A 16 -8.42 0.28 8.20
CA PHE A 16 -7.99 -0.17 6.88
C PHE A 16 -7.27 -1.50 6.99
N ALA A 17 -7.64 -2.45 6.14
CA ALA A 17 -6.99 -3.75 6.07
C ALA A 17 -6.64 -4.08 4.63
N VAL A 18 -5.47 -4.67 4.43
CA VAL A 18 -5.09 -5.31 3.18
C VAL A 18 -4.91 -6.80 3.40
N GLY A 19 -5.43 -7.59 2.46
CA GLY A 19 -5.21 -9.02 2.39
C GLY A 19 -5.07 -9.43 0.94
N SER A 20 -4.80 -10.72 0.68
CA SER A 20 -4.35 -11.28 -0.61
C SER A 20 -5.06 -10.86 -1.89
N TYR A 21 -6.29 -10.33 -1.82
CA TYR A 21 -7.06 -9.92 -2.99
C TYR A 21 -7.67 -8.53 -2.90
N SER A 22 -7.58 -7.85 -1.75
CA SER A 22 -8.31 -6.61 -1.54
C SER A 22 -7.71 -5.71 -0.47
N ALA A 23 -7.88 -4.41 -0.69
CA ALA A 23 -7.85 -3.39 0.34
C ALA A 23 -9.28 -3.07 0.76
N VAL A 24 -9.55 -2.94 2.05
CA VAL A 24 -10.90 -2.66 2.59
C VAL A 24 -10.80 -1.61 3.69
N ALA A 25 -11.75 -0.70 3.72
CA ALA A 25 -11.96 0.20 4.84
C ALA A 25 -13.26 -0.10 5.56
N PHE A 26 -13.23 0.04 6.88
CA PHE A 26 -14.34 -0.16 7.78
C PHE A 26 -14.54 1.08 8.64
N ASN A 27 -15.78 1.39 8.97
CA ASN A 27 -16.08 2.30 10.07
C ASN A 27 -15.62 1.64 11.38
N ALA A 28 -14.75 2.30 12.13
CA ALA A 28 -14.13 1.72 13.32
C ALA A 28 -15.12 1.46 14.47
N SER A 29 -16.24 2.18 14.51
CA SER A 29 -17.24 2.06 15.58
C SER A 29 -18.30 1.00 15.28
N THR A 30 -18.64 0.79 14.02
CA THR A 30 -19.73 -0.13 13.62
C THR A 30 -19.25 -1.38 12.92
N GLY A 31 -18.01 -1.41 12.43
CA GLY A 31 -17.50 -2.47 11.57
C GLY A 31 -18.09 -2.47 10.15
N ALA A 32 -18.93 -1.48 9.80
CA ALA A 32 -19.51 -1.39 8.46
C ALA A 32 -18.44 -1.12 7.40
N VAL A 33 -18.48 -1.84 6.28
CA VAL A 33 -17.59 -1.60 5.14
C VAL A 33 -17.89 -0.22 4.54
N LEU A 34 -16.87 0.63 4.48
CA LEU A 34 -16.93 1.95 3.84
C LEU A 34 -16.65 1.82 2.34
N TRP A 35 -15.61 1.05 2.00
CA TRP A 35 -15.25 0.72 0.63
C TRP A 35 -14.42 -0.57 0.60
N SER A 36 -14.41 -1.23 -0.56
CA SER A 36 -13.57 -2.39 -0.83
C SER A 36 -13.03 -2.29 -2.24
N GLN A 37 -11.71 -2.38 -2.38
CA GLN A 37 -11.01 -2.39 -3.66
C GLN A 37 -10.42 -3.78 -3.88
N ARG A 38 -10.86 -4.47 -4.94
CA ARG A 38 -10.28 -5.76 -5.35
C ARG A 38 -9.18 -5.53 -6.37
N ASN A 39 -8.07 -6.26 -6.25
CA ASN A 39 -7.14 -6.40 -7.37
C ASN A 39 -7.54 -7.58 -8.25
N THR A 40 -7.43 -7.38 -9.55
CA THR A 40 -7.39 -8.46 -10.53
C THR A 40 -5.99 -9.04 -10.68
N LEU A 41 -4.94 -8.39 -10.13
CA LEU A 41 -3.55 -8.86 -10.17
C LEU A 41 -3.24 -10.03 -9.21
N ASN A 42 -4.25 -10.58 -8.52
CA ASN A 42 -4.19 -11.84 -7.77
C ASN A 42 -3.08 -11.99 -6.71
N ASN A 43 -2.51 -10.92 -6.15
CA ASN A 43 -1.57 -11.06 -5.02
C ASN A 43 -1.29 -9.78 -4.21
N PHE A 44 -2.27 -9.34 -3.42
CA PHE A 44 -2.04 -8.38 -2.33
C PHE A 44 -1.39 -9.08 -1.13
N ASN A 45 -0.14 -9.51 -1.26
CA ASN A 45 0.66 -9.88 -0.09
C ASN A 45 1.27 -8.62 0.52
N GLY A 46 0.38 -7.72 0.94
CA GLY A 46 0.67 -6.29 1.01
C GLY A 46 0.87 -5.75 2.41
N VAL A 47 1.71 -4.73 2.46
CA VAL A 47 1.90 -3.85 3.61
C VAL A 47 1.17 -2.54 3.37
N ILE A 48 0.69 -1.92 4.45
CA ILE A 48 -0.04 -0.65 4.42
C ILE A 48 0.65 0.42 5.26
N ALA A 49 0.56 1.65 4.80
CA ALA A 49 0.88 2.86 5.54
C ALA A 49 -0.14 3.96 5.22
N PHE A 50 -0.23 4.95 6.11
CA PHE A 50 -1.05 6.14 5.91
C PHE A 50 -0.18 7.31 5.49
N ASP A 51 -0.54 7.95 4.39
CA ASP A 51 -0.05 9.26 4.05
C ASP A 51 -0.98 10.32 4.64
N SER A 52 -0.62 10.82 5.81
CA SER A 52 -1.38 11.87 6.49
C SER A 52 -1.39 13.21 5.78
N LEU A 53 -0.40 13.46 4.90
CA LEU A 53 -0.30 14.72 4.18
C LEU A 53 -1.30 14.79 3.04
N ASN A 54 -1.45 13.68 2.29
CA ASN A 54 -2.33 13.62 1.13
C ASN A 54 -3.65 12.88 1.39
N GLY A 55 -3.85 12.34 2.60
CA GLY A 55 -5.07 11.60 2.96
C GLY A 55 -5.18 10.26 2.22
N ASN A 56 -4.05 9.64 1.92
CA ASN A 56 -3.99 8.41 1.13
C ASN A 56 -3.67 7.19 2.01
N ILE A 57 -4.28 6.07 1.66
CA ILE A 57 -3.80 4.74 2.06
C ILE A 57 -2.80 4.30 1.02
N VAL A 58 -1.56 4.15 1.43
CA VAL A 58 -0.51 3.62 0.56
C VAL A 58 -0.32 2.16 0.90
N PHE A 59 -0.33 1.30 -0.09
CA PHE A 59 0.00 -0.10 0.09
C PHE A 59 0.81 -0.63 -1.06
N MET A 60 1.36 -1.82 -0.82
CA MET A 60 2.08 -2.57 -1.84
C MET A 60 1.36 -3.86 -2.17
N ALA A 61 1.31 -4.23 -3.45
CA ALA A 61 0.87 -5.54 -3.90
C ALA A 61 2.04 -6.28 -4.57
N ASN A 62 2.30 -7.50 -4.10
CA ASN A 62 3.41 -8.35 -4.50
C ASN A 62 2.98 -9.36 -5.59
N GLY A 63 2.50 -8.86 -6.74
CA GLY A 63 2.17 -9.69 -7.91
C GLY A 63 2.57 -9.02 -9.23
N ASN A 64 3.28 -9.75 -10.10
CA ASN A 64 3.77 -9.34 -11.43
C ASN A 64 4.20 -7.85 -11.54
N GLY A 65 5.32 -7.51 -10.89
CA GLY A 65 5.99 -6.21 -11.11
C GLY A 65 6.05 -5.26 -9.93
N PHE A 66 5.79 -5.72 -8.69
CA PHE A 66 5.96 -4.92 -7.46
C PHE A 66 5.26 -3.57 -7.53
N VAL A 67 3.94 -3.58 -7.40
CA VAL A 67 3.13 -2.38 -7.59
C VAL A 67 2.84 -1.72 -6.25
N VAL A 68 3.32 -0.50 -6.09
CA VAL A 68 2.92 0.41 -5.02
C VAL A 68 1.69 1.16 -5.49
N SER A 69 0.65 1.22 -4.67
CA SER A 69 -0.58 1.96 -4.98
C SER A 69 -0.93 2.89 -3.84
N ALA A 70 -1.33 4.11 -4.16
CA ALA A 70 -2.01 4.99 -3.22
C ALA A 70 -3.49 5.05 -3.57
N LEU A 71 -4.32 4.85 -2.56
CA LEU A 71 -5.76 4.98 -2.64
C LEU A 71 -6.20 6.17 -1.80
N ASP A 72 -7.23 6.86 -2.28
CA ASP A 72 -7.96 7.81 -1.47
C ASP A 72 -8.57 7.10 -0.25
N ALA A 73 -8.24 7.56 0.96
CA ALA A 73 -8.66 6.87 2.18
C ALA A 73 -10.19 6.87 2.39
N ARG A 74 -10.91 7.85 1.82
CA ARG A 74 -12.36 7.98 1.98
C ARG A 74 -13.15 7.11 1.00
N THR A 75 -12.63 6.93 -0.21
CA THR A 75 -13.38 6.33 -1.33
C THR A 75 -12.79 5.01 -1.82
N GLY A 76 -11.52 4.71 -1.50
CA GLY A 76 -10.81 3.57 -2.05
C GLY A 76 -10.44 3.72 -3.53
N ALA A 77 -10.64 4.91 -4.12
CA ALA A 77 -10.25 5.18 -5.49
C ALA A 77 -8.71 5.23 -5.60
N ILE A 78 -8.16 4.58 -6.63
CA ILE A 78 -6.72 4.62 -6.90
C ILE A 78 -6.35 6.05 -7.32
N ARG A 79 -5.38 6.64 -6.63
CA ARG A 79 -4.80 7.96 -6.94
C ARG A 79 -3.62 7.81 -7.89
N TRP A 80 -2.73 6.86 -7.60
CA TRP A 80 -1.60 6.54 -8.44
C TRP A 80 -1.13 5.10 -8.20
N GLN A 81 -0.39 4.58 -9.16
CA GLN A 81 0.32 3.30 -9.06
C GLN A 81 1.73 3.44 -9.63
N HIS A 82 2.70 2.82 -8.98
CA HIS A 82 4.09 2.76 -9.45
C HIS A 82 4.54 1.31 -9.50
N SER A 83 5.22 0.92 -10.59
CA SER A 83 5.73 -0.43 -10.81
C SER A 83 7.24 -0.46 -10.59
N LEU A 84 7.70 -1.25 -9.63
CA LEU A 84 9.12 -1.50 -9.35
C LEU A 84 9.57 -2.81 -10.02
N ASN A 85 9.18 -3.03 -11.27
CA ASN A 85 9.41 -4.29 -12.00
C ASN A 85 10.89 -4.70 -12.11
N THR A 86 11.83 -3.74 -12.07
CA THR A 86 13.28 -3.99 -12.06
C THR A 86 13.73 -4.73 -10.80
N TRP A 87 12.92 -4.72 -9.74
CA TRP A 87 13.21 -5.37 -8.46
C TRP A 87 12.69 -6.80 -8.39
N ALA A 88 12.27 -7.37 -9.52
CA ALA A 88 11.76 -8.73 -9.58
C ALA A 88 12.70 -9.81 -9.00
N GLN A 89 14.01 -9.54 -9.07
CA GLN A 89 15.06 -10.42 -8.56
C GLN A 89 15.46 -10.11 -7.11
N ALA A 90 14.99 -9.00 -6.53
CA ALA A 90 15.43 -8.48 -5.23
C ALA A 90 14.56 -8.93 -4.05
N GLY A 91 13.66 -9.90 -4.27
CA GLY A 91 12.75 -10.42 -3.25
C GLY A 91 11.58 -9.48 -2.95
N ASN A 92 10.58 -10.00 -2.22
CA ASN A 92 9.38 -9.24 -1.91
C ASN A 92 9.65 -8.20 -0.81
N PRO A 93 9.39 -6.90 -1.05
CA PRO A 93 9.38 -5.88 -0.01
C PRO A 93 8.36 -6.27 1.08
N GLU A 94 8.81 -6.25 2.34
CA GLU A 94 8.02 -6.67 3.51
C GLU A 94 7.58 -5.51 4.39
N SER A 95 7.86 -4.27 4.00
CA SER A 95 7.45 -3.07 4.74
C SER A 95 7.31 -1.88 3.79
N ILE A 96 6.63 -0.85 4.26
CA ILE A 96 6.48 0.44 3.60
C ILE A 96 6.38 1.50 4.68
N ALA A 97 7.02 2.64 4.46
CA ALA A 97 6.92 3.79 5.35
C ALA A 97 6.53 5.04 4.56
N VAL A 98 5.84 5.96 5.21
CA VAL A 98 5.50 7.26 4.63
C VAL A 98 6.00 8.35 5.57
N GLY A 99 6.71 9.32 5.02
CA GLY A 99 7.28 10.44 5.76
C GLY A 99 7.94 11.42 4.81
N ASP A 100 8.06 12.68 5.23
CA ASP A 100 8.74 13.73 4.46
C ASP A 100 8.28 13.81 2.99
N ASN A 101 6.97 13.66 2.74
CA ASN A 101 6.37 13.65 1.40
C ASN A 101 6.86 12.52 0.46
N HIS A 102 7.40 11.44 1.02
CA HIS A 102 7.81 10.25 0.28
C HIS A 102 7.18 8.98 0.84
N VAL A 103 7.09 7.98 -0.04
CA VAL A 103 6.82 6.59 0.26
C VAL A 103 8.14 5.84 0.11
N TYR A 104 8.60 5.24 1.19
CA TYR A 104 9.84 4.46 1.22
C TYR A 104 9.54 2.98 1.12
N VAL A 105 10.20 2.33 0.17
CA VAL A 105 10.02 0.92 -0.16
C VAL A 105 11.37 0.20 -0.07
N PRO A 106 11.64 -0.56 1.00
CA PRO A 106 12.82 -1.41 1.09
C PRO A 106 12.61 -2.73 0.34
N ASN A 107 13.63 -3.25 -0.32
CA ASN A 107 13.64 -4.62 -0.85
C ASN A 107 14.57 -5.55 -0.06
N ALA A 108 14.52 -6.85 -0.34
CA ALA A 108 15.26 -7.85 0.42
C ALA A 108 16.78 -7.78 0.19
N ASN A 109 17.24 -7.07 -0.84
CA ASN A 109 18.66 -6.83 -1.10
C ASN A 109 19.23 -5.62 -0.32
N GLY A 110 18.41 -4.98 0.53
CA GLY A 110 18.85 -3.87 1.39
C GLY A 110 18.85 -2.49 0.72
N THR A 111 18.32 -2.38 -0.51
CA THR A 111 18.10 -1.09 -1.16
C THR A 111 16.71 -0.54 -0.85
N VAL A 112 16.54 0.78 -0.99
CA VAL A 112 15.29 1.49 -0.69
C VAL A 112 14.97 2.39 -1.88
N ALA A 113 13.71 2.43 -2.28
CA ALA A 113 13.19 3.38 -3.24
C ALA A 113 12.38 4.42 -2.49
N ALA A 114 12.51 5.68 -2.91
CA ALA A 114 11.64 6.75 -2.48
C ALA A 114 10.76 7.19 -3.64
N LEU A 115 9.45 7.12 -3.43
CA LEU A 115 8.46 7.62 -4.36
C LEU A 115 7.81 8.88 -3.78
N HIS A 116 7.62 9.91 -4.57
CA HIS A 116 6.88 11.10 -4.14
C HIS A 116 5.43 10.73 -3.75
N ALA A 117 5.01 11.09 -2.54
CA ALA A 117 3.81 10.50 -1.92
C ALA A 117 2.49 10.88 -2.62
N SER A 118 2.42 12.06 -3.25
CA SER A 118 1.20 12.49 -3.94
C SER A 118 1.09 12.03 -5.39
N THR A 119 2.21 11.63 -6.02
CA THR A 119 2.26 11.32 -7.46
C THR A 119 2.71 9.88 -7.75
N GLY A 120 3.41 9.24 -6.82
CA GLY A 120 4.08 7.97 -7.05
C GLY A 120 5.28 8.07 -7.98
N ALA A 121 5.79 9.26 -8.29
CA ALA A 121 6.99 9.43 -9.10
C ALA A 121 8.21 8.90 -8.34
N LEU A 122 9.09 8.16 -9.02
CA LEU A 122 10.35 7.69 -8.41
C LEU A 122 11.34 8.84 -8.33
N ASP A 123 11.81 9.14 -7.12
CA ASP A 123 12.82 10.17 -6.89
C ASP A 123 14.23 9.56 -6.83
N TRP A 124 14.39 8.44 -6.12
CA TRP A 124 15.64 7.68 -6.05
C TRP A 124 15.42 6.20 -5.67
N ALA A 125 16.38 5.33 -6.02
CA ALA A 125 16.41 3.89 -5.73
C ALA A 125 17.85 3.36 -5.62
#